data_AF-A0A931IER9-F1
#
_entry.id   AF-A0A931IER9-F1
#
_cell.length_a   1.000
_cell.length_b   1.000
_cell.length_c   1.000
_cell.angle_alpha   90.00
_cell.angle_beta   90.00
_cell.angle_gamma   90.00
#
_symmetry.space_group_name_H-M   'P 1'
#
loop_
_entity.id
_entity.type
_entity.pdbx_description
1 polymer ?
#
loop_
_entity_poly.entity_id
_entity_poly.type
_entity_poly.pdbx_seq_one_letter_code
_entity_poly.pdbx_strand_id
1 'polypeptide(L)'
;MDEDFEQIPADRAATEVESQRTCQFPVAWDAEIGDFVRAGHPLPPVEGRGRRAEYCGQDHVDPDGTVRRHDRATAFQRKRDLKAAAGVAGARPERPAGRPVTSARSSLAELLAQFQMVATNSQKESTRLLGEAQRIVATAGDPDSAAAEVGAVRRDAEARIAAANARAEEAEAEAATARRELARAEEDKALAEGAAEDALADRDAHQADAEEARIELERVRSESAERIRAVEAQSQAEIAAATRAAAEAEGDRDTAIEARRRAESGLAAAEQAAADARTEADRLRGEIREIREQARAEREQLRAQVDEIRTESGARAEADREEIRALREELATSRAEARADREALRADHVAEIARIQDAHDTQIATLRAALDTARRTTDEEGN
;
A
#
# COMPACT_ATOMS: atom_id res chain seq x y z
N MET A 1 -14.24 13.31 -30.50
CA MET A 1 -13.86 11.92 -30.18
C MET A 1 -14.46 11.63 -28.81
N ASP A 2 -15.78 11.65 -28.64
CA ASP A 2 -16.79 10.88 -29.39
C ASP A 2 -16.42 9.41 -29.43
N GLU A 3 -16.60 8.72 -28.30
CA GLU A 3 -16.97 7.32 -28.29
C GLU A 3 -18.03 7.12 -27.20
N ASP A 4 -19.28 7.13 -27.67
CA ASP A 4 -20.46 6.59 -27.02
C ASP A 4 -20.20 5.15 -26.56
N PHE A 5 -19.98 4.95 -25.26
CA PHE A 5 -20.11 3.62 -24.66
C PHE A 5 -21.55 3.46 -24.17
N GLU A 6 -22.35 3.03 -25.14
CA GLU A 6 -23.74 2.62 -25.01
C GLU A 6 -23.88 1.58 -23.89
N GLN A 7 -24.75 1.90 -22.93
CA GLN A 7 -25.19 1.04 -21.85
C GLN A 7 -25.76 -0.27 -22.41
N ILE A 8 -25.11 -1.40 -22.11
CA ILE A 8 -25.78 -2.71 -22.09
C ILE A 8 -26.10 -3.01 -20.63
N PRO A 9 -27.34 -2.79 -20.15
CA PRO A 9 -27.71 -3.26 -18.82
C PRO A 9 -27.68 -4.79 -18.82
N ALA A 10 -26.86 -5.35 -17.93
CA ALA A 10 -26.81 -6.76 -17.60
C ALA A 10 -28.05 -7.21 -16.80
N ASP A 11 -29.24 -6.74 -17.18
CA ASP A 11 -30.54 -7.24 -16.72
C ASP A 11 -31.09 -8.22 -17.75
N ARG A 12 -30.38 -9.35 -17.88
CA ARG A 12 -31.06 -10.64 -18.02
C ARG A 12 -30.95 -11.35 -16.69
N ALA A 13 -31.57 -10.75 -15.66
CA ALA A 13 -32.29 -11.53 -14.68
C ALA A 13 -33.22 -12.45 -15.49
N ALA A 14 -32.76 -13.68 -15.75
CA ALA A 14 -33.63 -14.76 -16.12
C ALA A 14 -34.74 -14.69 -15.10
N THR A 15 -35.93 -14.33 -15.56
CA THR A 15 -37.13 -14.29 -14.75
C THR A 15 -37.29 -15.67 -14.16
N GLU A 16 -36.81 -15.78 -12.92
CA GLU A 16 -36.90 -16.90 -12.00
C GLU A 16 -38.36 -17.03 -11.54
N VAL A 17 -39.27 -17.01 -12.51
CA VAL A 17 -40.53 -17.72 -12.41
C VAL A 17 -40.22 -19.14 -12.85
N GLU A 18 -39.26 -19.77 -12.15
CA GLU A 18 -39.27 -21.21 -12.02
C GLU A 18 -40.56 -21.51 -11.28
N SER A 19 -41.63 -21.66 -12.06
CA SER A 19 -42.98 -21.96 -11.62
C SER A 19 -42.85 -22.96 -10.48
N GLN A 20 -43.12 -22.55 -9.24
CA GLN A 20 -43.07 -23.43 -8.08
C GLN A 20 -44.00 -24.60 -8.40
N ARG A 21 -43.40 -25.72 -8.84
CA ARG A 21 -44.16 -26.86 -9.30
C ARG A 21 -44.76 -27.47 -8.05
N THR A 22 -46.07 -27.47 -7.97
CA THR A 22 -46.77 -28.01 -6.80
C THR A 22 -47.04 -29.49 -6.98
N CYS A 23 -47.04 -30.22 -5.87
CA CYS A 23 -47.34 -31.64 -5.83
C CYS A 23 -48.77 -31.92 -6.31
N GLN A 24 -48.90 -32.80 -7.30
CA GLN A 24 -50.16 -33.13 -7.96
C GLN A 24 -50.96 -34.24 -7.25
N PHE A 25 -50.63 -34.52 -5.99
CA PHE A 25 -51.29 -35.58 -5.23
C PHE A 25 -52.75 -35.17 -4.89
N PRO A 26 -53.73 -36.05 -5.15
CA PRO A 26 -55.15 -35.73 -4.97
C PRO A 26 -55.57 -35.90 -3.50
N VAL A 27 -55.92 -34.80 -2.84
CA VAL A 27 -56.28 -34.80 -1.41
C VAL A 27 -57.79 -34.89 -1.17
N ALA A 28 -58.59 -34.30 -2.06
CA ALA A 28 -60.05 -34.34 -2.01
C ALA A 28 -60.64 -34.39 -3.43
N TRP A 29 -61.90 -34.80 -3.54
CA TRP A 29 -62.69 -34.71 -4.78
C TRP A 29 -63.65 -33.53 -4.65
N ASP A 30 -63.55 -32.57 -5.54
CA ASP A 30 -64.51 -31.47 -5.62
C ASP A 30 -65.65 -31.89 -6.55
N ALA A 31 -66.82 -32.13 -5.96
CA ALA A 31 -67.99 -32.59 -6.72
C ALA A 31 -68.61 -31.49 -7.59
N GLU A 32 -68.37 -30.20 -7.27
CA GLU A 32 -68.89 -29.07 -8.04
C GLU A 32 -68.08 -28.85 -9.32
N ILE A 33 -66.76 -29.02 -9.23
CA ILE A 33 -65.83 -28.84 -10.36
C ILE A 33 -65.62 -30.14 -11.13
N GLY A 34 -65.84 -31.29 -10.50
CA GLY A 34 -65.58 -32.61 -11.09
C GLY A 34 -64.09 -32.91 -11.26
N ASP A 35 -63.22 -32.27 -10.47
CA ASP A 35 -61.78 -32.48 -10.46
C ASP A 35 -61.24 -32.72 -9.03
N PHE A 36 -60.00 -33.21 -8.95
CA PHE A 36 -59.31 -33.45 -7.69
C PHE A 36 -58.65 -32.17 -7.17
N VAL A 37 -58.89 -31.86 -5.90
CA VAL A 37 -58.11 -30.86 -5.17
C VAL A 37 -56.70 -31.42 -4.96
N ARG A 38 -55.69 -30.67 -5.36
CA ARG A 38 -54.26 -31.05 -5.29
C ARG A 38 -53.63 -30.58 -3.98
N ALA A 39 -52.64 -31.31 -3.48
CA ALA A 39 -51.96 -31.01 -2.22
C ALA A 39 -51.27 -29.64 -2.19
N GLY A 40 -50.77 -29.16 -3.34
CA GLY A 40 -50.37 -27.76 -3.50
C GLY A 40 -49.00 -27.34 -2.91
N HIS A 41 -48.28 -28.22 -2.22
CA HIS A 41 -46.95 -27.92 -1.67
C HIS A 41 -45.83 -28.05 -2.74
N PRO A 42 -44.69 -27.36 -2.59
CA PRO A 42 -43.65 -27.32 -3.63
C PRO A 42 -42.90 -28.65 -3.75
N LEU A 43 -42.65 -29.07 -4.99
CA LEU A 43 -41.84 -30.25 -5.30
C LEU A 43 -40.35 -29.99 -5.02
N PRO A 44 -39.59 -30.99 -4.56
CA PRO A 44 -38.15 -30.86 -4.39
C PRO A 44 -37.46 -30.59 -5.74
N PRO A 45 -36.33 -29.86 -5.74
CA PRO A 45 -35.55 -29.63 -6.95
C PRO A 45 -35.09 -30.99 -7.51
N VAL A 46 -35.33 -31.21 -8.80
CA VAL A 46 -34.97 -32.45 -9.47
C VAL A 46 -33.57 -32.27 -10.05
N GLU A 47 -32.56 -32.82 -9.37
CA GLU A 47 -31.19 -32.87 -9.89
C GLU A 47 -31.08 -34.01 -10.92
N GLY A 48 -31.16 -33.67 -12.21
CA GLY A 48 -30.90 -34.63 -13.31
C GLY A 48 -31.75 -34.42 -14.57
N ARG A 49 -31.27 -34.91 -15.72
CA ARG A 49 -31.95 -34.86 -17.04
C ARG A 49 -33.08 -35.90 -17.19
N GLY A 50 -33.79 -36.22 -16.10
CA GLY A 50 -34.90 -37.18 -16.10
C GLY A 50 -36.26 -36.55 -16.37
N ARG A 51 -37.27 -37.38 -16.68
CA ARG A 51 -38.68 -36.91 -16.70
C ARG A 51 -39.01 -36.31 -15.33
N ARG A 52 -39.51 -35.08 -15.35
CA ARG A 52 -39.90 -34.32 -14.16
C ARG A 52 -40.97 -35.11 -13.38
N ALA A 53 -40.73 -35.36 -12.09
CA ALA A 53 -41.70 -36.01 -11.22
C ALA A 53 -42.91 -35.09 -10.96
N GLU A 54 -44.12 -35.65 -10.97
CA GLU A 54 -45.38 -34.93 -10.71
C GLU A 54 -45.77 -34.93 -9.20
N TYR A 55 -45.09 -35.75 -8.40
CA TYR A 55 -45.35 -35.96 -6.98
C TYR A 55 -44.05 -35.84 -6.17
N CYS A 56 -44.11 -35.40 -4.91
CA CYS A 56 -42.91 -35.13 -4.11
C CYS A 56 -42.19 -36.38 -3.60
N GLY A 57 -42.85 -37.54 -3.60
CA GLY A 57 -42.31 -38.81 -3.11
C GLY A 57 -42.15 -38.91 -1.59
N GLN A 58 -42.59 -37.89 -0.83
CA GLN A 58 -42.51 -37.81 0.63
C GLN A 58 -43.84 -38.20 1.29
N ASP A 59 -43.79 -38.58 2.57
CA ASP A 59 -44.96 -38.89 3.39
C ASP A 59 -45.55 -37.59 3.96
N HIS A 60 -46.81 -37.32 3.66
CA HIS A 60 -47.54 -36.16 4.18
C HIS A 60 -48.83 -36.60 4.87
N VAL A 61 -49.24 -35.84 5.90
CA VAL A 61 -50.56 -35.96 6.51
C VAL A 61 -51.56 -35.24 5.59
N ASP A 62 -52.45 -35.99 4.96
CA ASP A 62 -53.50 -35.42 4.12
C ASP A 62 -54.57 -34.72 5.01
N PRO A 63 -55.42 -33.83 4.45
CA PRO A 63 -56.50 -33.16 5.20
C PRO A 63 -57.50 -34.10 5.90
N ASP A 64 -57.52 -35.39 5.53
CA ASP A 64 -58.29 -36.43 6.21
C ASP A 64 -57.59 -37.05 7.43
N GLY A 65 -56.42 -36.51 7.82
CA GLY A 65 -55.65 -36.93 8.99
C GLY A 65 -54.82 -38.19 8.78
N THR A 66 -54.80 -38.77 7.58
CA THR A 66 -54.03 -39.99 7.29
C THR A 66 -52.69 -39.65 6.66
N VAL A 67 -51.61 -40.29 7.13
CA VAL A 67 -50.27 -40.16 6.51
C VAL A 67 -50.21 -41.02 5.26
N ARG A 68 -49.86 -40.43 4.12
CA ARG A 68 -49.68 -41.14 2.84
C ARG A 68 -48.43 -40.66 2.11
N ARG A 69 -47.78 -41.59 1.41
CA ARG A 69 -46.69 -41.28 0.49
C ARG A 69 -47.24 -40.66 -0.78
N HIS A 70 -46.76 -39.47 -1.13
CA HIS A 70 -47.14 -38.78 -2.35
C HIS A 70 -46.34 -39.32 -3.54
N ASP A 71 -46.74 -40.50 -4.04
CA ASP A 71 -46.21 -41.11 -5.26
C ASP A 71 -47.33 -41.47 -6.26
N ARG A 72 -46.94 -41.90 -7.46
CA ARG A 72 -47.90 -42.20 -8.55
C ARG A 72 -48.84 -43.37 -8.22
N ALA A 73 -48.36 -44.39 -7.51
CA ALA A 73 -49.15 -45.58 -7.19
C ALA A 73 -50.21 -45.25 -6.13
N THR A 74 -49.80 -44.58 -5.06
CA THR A 74 -50.67 -44.12 -3.99
C THR A 74 -51.66 -43.07 -4.51
N ALA A 75 -51.24 -42.19 -5.44
CA ALA A 75 -52.13 -41.22 -6.07
C ALA A 75 -53.26 -41.90 -6.86
N PHE A 76 -52.97 -42.95 -7.63
CA PHE A 76 -53.99 -43.67 -8.38
C PHE A 76 -55.01 -44.37 -7.47
N GLN A 77 -54.53 -45.02 -6.42
CA GLN A 77 -55.38 -45.66 -5.41
C GLN A 77 -56.27 -44.61 -4.72
N ARG A 78 -55.68 -43.47 -4.32
CA ARG A 78 -56.40 -42.37 -3.67
C ARG A 78 -57.45 -41.75 -4.58
N LYS A 79 -57.19 -41.57 -5.88
CA LYS A 79 -58.22 -41.11 -6.85
C LYS A 79 -59.42 -42.05 -6.89
N ARG A 80 -59.17 -43.36 -6.83
CA ARG A 80 -60.23 -44.37 -6.83
C ARG A 80 -61.04 -44.33 -5.55
N ASP A 81 -60.37 -44.20 -4.40
CA ASP A 81 -61.02 -44.16 -3.10
C ASP A 81 -61.83 -42.86 -2.92
N LEU A 82 -61.30 -41.71 -3.35
CA LEU A 82 -62.02 -40.42 -3.34
C LEU A 82 -63.24 -40.43 -4.27
N LYS A 83 -63.14 -41.02 -5.47
CA LYS A 83 -64.29 -41.17 -6.38
C LYS A 83 -65.34 -42.16 -5.86
N ALA A 84 -64.91 -43.24 -5.20
CA ALA A 84 -65.81 -44.19 -4.56
C ALA A 84 -66.53 -43.55 -3.37
N ALA A 85 -65.82 -42.78 -2.53
CA ALA A 85 -66.40 -42.02 -1.42
C ALA A 85 -67.37 -40.92 -1.90
N ALA A 86 -67.11 -40.30 -3.05
CA ALA A 86 -68.00 -39.33 -3.68
C ALA A 86 -69.19 -39.96 -4.44
N GLY A 87 -69.33 -41.30 -4.45
CA GLY A 87 -70.45 -42.00 -5.11
C GLY A 87 -70.39 -42.02 -6.64
N VAL A 88 -69.23 -41.70 -7.25
CA VAL A 88 -69.05 -41.55 -8.71
C VAL A 88 -68.63 -42.88 -9.39
N ALA A 89 -68.52 -43.99 -8.66
CA ALA A 89 -68.02 -45.25 -9.19
C ALA A 89 -69.10 -46.07 -9.93
N GLY A 90 -68.95 -46.18 -11.26
CA GLY A 90 -69.75 -47.03 -12.14
C GLY A 90 -69.68 -48.52 -11.80
N ALA A 91 -70.82 -49.18 -12.01
CA ALA A 91 -71.14 -50.57 -11.70
C ALA A 91 -70.13 -51.61 -12.23
N ARG A 92 -69.82 -52.62 -11.40
CA ARG A 92 -69.15 -53.87 -11.81
C ARG A 92 -70.17 -54.81 -12.49
N PRO A 93 -69.81 -55.54 -13.57
CA PRO A 93 -70.70 -56.52 -14.19
C PRO A 93 -70.74 -57.84 -13.41
N GLU A 94 -71.96 -58.34 -13.16
CA GLU A 94 -72.27 -59.64 -12.54
C GLU A 94 -71.99 -60.81 -13.51
N ARG A 95 -71.50 -61.94 -12.99
CA ARG A 95 -71.36 -63.23 -13.71
C ARG A 95 -72.65 -64.06 -13.54
N PRO A 96 -73.23 -64.64 -14.61
CA PRO A 96 -74.39 -65.52 -14.48
C PRO A 96 -73.99 -66.97 -14.15
N ALA A 97 -74.79 -67.60 -13.29
CA ALA A 97 -74.72 -69.01 -12.94
C ALA A 97 -75.91 -69.79 -13.55
N GLY A 98 -75.67 -71.07 -13.88
CA GLY A 98 -76.67 -72.14 -13.78
C GLY A 98 -77.28 -72.71 -15.07
N ARG A 99 -77.19 -74.03 -15.25
CA ARG A 99 -78.27 -74.87 -15.81
C ARG A 99 -78.35 -76.21 -15.05
N PRO A 100 -79.51 -76.59 -14.49
CA PRO A 100 -79.73 -77.89 -13.85
C PRO A 100 -80.32 -78.92 -14.83
N VAL A 101 -80.01 -80.19 -14.59
CA VAL A 101 -80.67 -81.35 -15.21
C VAL A 101 -81.56 -81.99 -14.14
N THR A 102 -82.88 -81.84 -14.26
CA THR A 102 -83.89 -82.61 -13.52
C THR A 102 -84.61 -83.49 -14.54
N SER A 103 -84.44 -84.82 -14.50
CA SER A 103 -85.27 -85.77 -13.77
C SER A 103 -86.78 -85.62 -14.03
N ALA A 104 -87.42 -86.68 -14.54
CA ALA A 104 -88.45 -87.44 -13.82
C ALA A 104 -89.39 -88.24 -14.74
N ARG A 105 -89.34 -89.57 -14.58
CA ARG A 105 -90.48 -90.50 -14.43
C ARG A 105 -91.74 -90.24 -15.27
N SER A 106 -91.79 -90.81 -16.47
CA SER A 106 -93.04 -91.09 -17.20
C SER A 106 -93.67 -92.41 -16.75
N SER A 107 -95.00 -92.45 -16.76
CA SER A 107 -95.83 -93.50 -16.18
C SER A 107 -95.91 -94.76 -17.07
N LEU A 108 -96.16 -95.95 -16.49
CA LEU A 108 -96.19 -97.24 -17.19
C LEU A 108 -97.26 -97.34 -18.31
N ALA A 109 -98.32 -96.52 -18.25
CA ALA A 109 -99.32 -96.42 -19.31
C ALA A 109 -98.84 -95.56 -20.51
N GLU A 110 -97.94 -94.63 -20.25
CA GLU A 110 -97.25 -93.79 -21.24
C GLU A 110 -96.11 -94.56 -21.91
N LEU A 111 -95.49 -95.51 -21.19
CA LEU A 111 -94.51 -96.47 -21.73
C LEU A 111 -95.12 -97.45 -22.74
N LEU A 112 -96.40 -97.83 -22.66
CA LEU A 112 -97.05 -98.71 -23.65
C LEU A 112 -97.51 -97.97 -24.92
N ALA A 113 -97.95 -96.70 -24.78
CA ALA A 113 -98.19 -95.82 -25.94
C ALA A 113 -96.88 -95.39 -26.61
N GLN A 114 -95.83 -95.10 -25.82
CA GLN A 114 -94.46 -94.96 -26.31
C GLN A 114 -93.95 -96.26 -26.90
N PHE A 115 -94.29 -97.46 -26.42
CA PHE A 115 -93.81 -98.70 -27.03
C PHE A 115 -94.43 -98.96 -28.41
N GLN A 116 -95.69 -98.61 -28.66
CA GLN A 116 -96.28 -98.70 -30.00
C GLN A 116 -95.79 -97.59 -30.94
N MET A 117 -95.59 -96.38 -30.43
CA MET A 117 -94.97 -95.30 -31.19
C MET A 117 -93.48 -95.60 -31.46
N VAL A 118 -92.75 -96.19 -30.50
CA VAL A 118 -91.37 -96.68 -30.64
C VAL A 118 -91.34 -97.96 -31.46
N ALA A 119 -92.35 -98.82 -31.51
CA ALA A 119 -92.33 -100.00 -32.37
C ALA A 119 -92.60 -99.62 -33.83
N THR A 120 -93.51 -98.67 -34.10
CA THR A 120 -93.72 -98.14 -35.46
C THR A 120 -92.64 -97.17 -35.88
N ASN A 121 -92.08 -96.39 -34.95
CA ASN A 121 -90.92 -95.55 -35.20
C ASN A 121 -89.65 -96.39 -35.27
N SER A 122 -89.48 -97.47 -34.50
CA SER A 122 -88.40 -98.47 -34.62
C SER A 122 -88.57 -99.29 -35.88
N GLN A 123 -89.78 -99.55 -36.37
CA GLN A 123 -89.97 -100.17 -37.68
C GLN A 123 -89.61 -99.18 -38.79
N LYS A 124 -90.08 -97.93 -38.74
CA LYS A 124 -89.66 -96.88 -39.68
C LYS A 124 -88.17 -96.59 -39.61
N GLU A 125 -87.60 -96.60 -38.42
CA GLU A 125 -86.19 -96.36 -38.13
C GLU A 125 -85.36 -97.58 -38.47
N SER A 126 -85.84 -98.81 -38.30
CA SER A 126 -85.22 -100.04 -38.79
C SER A 126 -85.31 -100.13 -40.31
N THR A 127 -86.38 -99.65 -40.93
CA THR A 127 -86.49 -99.60 -42.40
C THR A 127 -85.65 -98.44 -42.97
N ARG A 128 -85.54 -97.32 -42.24
CA ARG A 128 -84.63 -96.21 -42.55
C ARG A 128 -83.19 -96.64 -42.36
N LEU A 129 -82.85 -97.29 -41.25
CA LEU A 129 -81.54 -97.85 -40.93
C LEU A 129 -81.20 -99.01 -41.84
N LEU A 130 -82.15 -99.83 -42.29
CA LEU A 130 -81.91 -100.84 -43.32
C LEU A 130 -81.74 -100.18 -44.68
N GLY A 131 -82.52 -99.16 -45.04
CA GLY A 131 -82.34 -98.40 -46.29
C GLY A 131 -81.11 -97.50 -46.29
N GLU A 132 -80.62 -97.11 -45.12
CA GLU A 132 -79.39 -96.35 -44.88
C GLU A 132 -78.21 -97.30 -44.77
N ALA A 133 -78.33 -98.46 -44.14
CA ALA A 133 -77.34 -99.53 -44.16
C ALA A 133 -77.21 -100.13 -45.56
N GLN A 134 -78.29 -100.26 -46.33
CA GLN A 134 -78.25 -100.72 -47.71
C GLN A 134 -77.66 -99.65 -48.64
N ARG A 135 -77.89 -98.35 -48.35
CA ARG A 135 -77.14 -97.26 -49.00
C ARG A 135 -75.67 -97.28 -48.61
N ILE A 136 -75.33 -97.39 -47.33
CA ILE A 136 -73.96 -97.44 -46.82
C ILE A 136 -73.24 -98.68 -47.35
N VAL A 137 -73.90 -99.84 -47.46
CA VAL A 137 -73.32 -101.05 -48.06
C VAL A 137 -73.19 -100.92 -49.58
N ALA A 138 -74.15 -100.29 -50.27
CA ALA A 138 -74.01 -99.98 -51.69
C ALA A 138 -72.92 -98.94 -51.98
N THR A 139 -72.71 -97.96 -51.09
CA THR A 139 -71.68 -96.92 -51.18
C THR A 139 -70.30 -97.41 -50.70
N ALA A 140 -70.25 -98.31 -49.71
CA ALA A 140 -69.01 -98.90 -49.21
C ALA A 140 -68.55 -100.11 -50.05
N GLY A 141 -69.47 -100.75 -50.78
CA GLY A 141 -69.19 -101.82 -51.74
C GLY A 141 -68.99 -101.33 -53.17
N ASP A 142 -69.23 -100.05 -53.44
CA ASP A 142 -68.92 -99.41 -54.71
C ASP A 142 -67.43 -99.01 -54.74
N PRO A 143 -66.59 -99.69 -55.53
CA PRO A 143 -65.17 -99.36 -55.63
C PRO A 143 -64.93 -97.93 -56.11
N ASP A 144 -65.87 -97.33 -56.87
CA ASP A 144 -65.73 -95.96 -57.38
C ASP A 144 -65.98 -94.93 -56.28
N SER A 145 -66.93 -95.18 -55.36
CA SER A 145 -67.17 -94.34 -54.19
C SER A 145 -66.00 -94.41 -53.19
N ALA A 146 -65.46 -95.60 -52.93
CA ALA A 146 -64.27 -95.77 -52.10
C ALA A 146 -63.04 -95.06 -52.71
N ALA A 147 -62.87 -95.13 -54.04
CA ALA A 147 -61.82 -94.39 -54.74
C ALA A 147 -62.03 -92.87 -54.67
N ALA A 148 -63.28 -92.38 -54.73
CA ALA A 148 -63.61 -90.97 -54.58
C ALA A 148 -63.33 -90.44 -53.16
N GLU A 149 -63.66 -91.21 -52.12
CA GLU A 149 -63.37 -90.87 -50.73
C GLU A 149 -61.87 -90.88 -50.43
N VAL A 150 -61.13 -91.93 -50.86
CA VAL A 150 -59.68 -91.97 -50.72
C VAL A 150 -59.03 -90.81 -51.50
N GLY A 151 -59.54 -90.48 -52.69
CA GLY A 151 -59.10 -89.33 -53.45
C GLY A 151 -59.40 -88.00 -52.75
N ALA A 152 -60.54 -87.85 -52.09
CA ALA A 152 -60.89 -86.67 -51.31
C ALA A 152 -60.04 -86.53 -50.05
N VAL A 153 -59.82 -87.61 -49.30
CA VAL A 153 -58.93 -87.67 -48.13
C VAL A 153 -57.49 -87.38 -48.53
N ARG A 154 -57.03 -87.92 -49.67
CA ARG A 154 -55.69 -87.64 -50.20
C ARG A 154 -55.55 -86.17 -50.58
N ARG A 155 -56.51 -85.57 -51.26
CA ARG A 155 -56.50 -84.12 -51.58
C ARG A 155 -56.55 -83.26 -50.31
N ASP A 156 -57.35 -83.62 -49.32
CA ASP A 156 -57.40 -82.92 -48.03
C ASP A 156 -56.07 -83.07 -47.26
N ALA A 157 -55.47 -84.26 -47.24
CA ALA A 157 -54.17 -84.49 -46.63
C ALA A 157 -53.06 -83.71 -47.37
N GLU A 158 -53.03 -83.73 -48.70
CA GLU A 158 -52.12 -82.94 -49.53
C GLU A 158 -52.31 -81.43 -49.27
N ALA A 159 -53.55 -80.95 -49.16
CA ALA A 159 -53.85 -79.56 -48.82
C ALA A 159 -53.40 -79.18 -47.40
N ARG A 160 -53.59 -80.06 -46.41
CA ARG A 160 -53.10 -79.85 -45.03
C ARG A 160 -51.58 -79.85 -44.96
N ILE A 161 -50.91 -80.74 -45.69
CA ILE A 161 -49.44 -80.77 -45.79
C ILE A 161 -48.95 -79.49 -46.47
N ALA A 162 -49.57 -79.07 -47.58
CA ALA A 162 -49.23 -77.82 -48.25
C ALA A 162 -49.42 -76.61 -47.32
N ALA A 163 -50.53 -76.54 -46.57
CA ALA A 163 -50.78 -75.49 -45.59
C ALA A 163 -49.85 -75.55 -44.36
N ALA A 164 -49.39 -76.74 -43.96
CA ALA A 164 -48.39 -76.89 -42.91
C ALA A 164 -47.01 -76.44 -43.38
N ASN A 165 -46.62 -76.83 -44.60
CA ASN A 165 -45.36 -76.40 -45.22
C ASN A 165 -45.34 -74.90 -45.45
N ALA A 166 -46.43 -74.31 -45.97
CA ALA A 166 -46.52 -72.86 -46.15
C ALA A 166 -46.38 -72.10 -44.81
N ARG A 167 -46.99 -72.59 -43.73
CA ARG A 167 -46.82 -72.01 -42.39
C ARG A 167 -45.40 -72.20 -41.84
N ALA A 168 -44.75 -73.33 -42.15
CA ALA A 168 -43.36 -73.57 -41.76
C ALA A 168 -42.42 -72.62 -42.51
N GLU A 169 -42.60 -72.46 -43.82
CA GLU A 169 -41.84 -71.51 -44.66
C GLU A 169 -42.05 -70.06 -44.20
N GLU A 170 -43.28 -69.66 -43.87
CA GLU A 170 -43.59 -68.35 -43.29
C GLU A 170 -42.89 -68.15 -41.94
N ALA A 171 -42.98 -69.13 -41.03
CA ALA A 171 -42.30 -69.07 -39.73
C ALA A 171 -40.76 -69.02 -39.87
N GLU A 172 -40.19 -69.74 -40.84
CA GLU A 172 -38.76 -69.68 -41.14
C GLU A 172 -38.36 -68.32 -41.71
N ALA A 173 -39.18 -67.72 -42.58
CA ALA A 173 -38.95 -66.40 -43.14
C ALA A 173 -39.05 -65.29 -42.07
N GLU A 174 -40.03 -65.38 -41.17
CA GLU A 174 -40.16 -64.51 -40.00
C GLU A 174 -38.96 -64.65 -39.07
N ALA A 175 -38.56 -65.88 -38.72
CA ALA A 175 -37.39 -66.13 -37.88
C ALA A 175 -36.09 -65.61 -38.52
N ALA A 176 -35.93 -65.77 -39.84
CA ALA A 176 -34.80 -65.21 -40.57
C ALA A 176 -34.79 -63.68 -40.54
N THR A 177 -35.96 -63.04 -40.64
CA THR A 177 -36.10 -61.58 -40.54
C THR A 177 -35.78 -61.08 -39.13
N ALA A 178 -36.34 -61.72 -38.10
CA ALA A 178 -36.05 -61.41 -36.71
C ALA A 178 -34.55 -61.56 -36.37
N ARG A 179 -33.88 -62.59 -36.90
CA ARG A 179 -32.42 -62.75 -36.74
C ARG A 179 -31.63 -61.62 -37.39
N ARG A 180 -32.04 -61.16 -38.58
CA ARG A 180 -31.40 -60.02 -39.26
C ARG A 180 -31.62 -58.71 -38.50
N GLU A 181 -32.80 -58.49 -37.95
CA GLU A 181 -33.10 -57.32 -37.13
C GLU A 181 -32.30 -57.32 -35.83
N LEU A 182 -32.19 -58.47 -35.16
CA LEU A 182 -31.35 -58.63 -33.97
C LEU A 182 -29.89 -58.34 -34.29
N ALA A 183 -29.34 -58.92 -35.37
CA ALA A 183 -27.96 -58.69 -35.78
C ALA A 183 -27.69 -57.20 -36.08
N ARG A 184 -28.63 -56.49 -36.72
CA ARG A 184 -28.53 -55.04 -36.93
C ARG A 184 -28.58 -54.28 -35.60
N ALA A 185 -29.47 -54.65 -34.69
CA ALA A 185 -29.56 -54.01 -33.38
C ALA A 185 -28.28 -54.22 -32.54
N GLU A 186 -27.63 -55.38 -32.66
CA GLU A 186 -26.33 -55.66 -32.03
C GLU A 186 -25.20 -54.83 -32.66
N GLU A 187 -25.18 -54.67 -33.98
CA GLU A 187 -24.23 -53.80 -34.69
C GLU A 187 -24.42 -52.32 -34.31
N ASP A 188 -25.65 -51.82 -34.34
CA ASP A 188 -25.99 -50.45 -33.93
C ASP A 188 -25.60 -50.19 -32.47
N LYS A 189 -25.83 -51.18 -31.59
CA LYS A 189 -25.42 -51.12 -30.19
C LYS A 189 -23.90 -51.05 -30.07
N ALA A 190 -23.15 -51.89 -30.78
CA ALA A 190 -21.69 -51.89 -30.75
C ALA A 190 -21.11 -50.56 -31.27
N LEU A 191 -21.69 -49.99 -32.32
CA LEU A 191 -21.32 -48.66 -32.84
C LEU A 191 -21.62 -47.55 -31.81
N ALA A 192 -22.76 -47.62 -31.14
CA ALA A 192 -23.13 -46.66 -30.10
C ALA A 192 -22.23 -46.77 -28.86
N GLU A 193 -21.86 -47.99 -28.46
CA GLU A 193 -20.91 -48.23 -27.36
C GLU A 193 -19.51 -47.71 -27.72
N GLY A 194 -19.01 -47.99 -28.93
CA GLY A 194 -17.73 -47.44 -29.41
C GLY A 194 -17.73 -45.90 -29.45
N ALA A 195 -18.78 -45.28 -30.00
CA ALA A 195 -18.90 -43.83 -30.02
C ALA A 195 -18.99 -43.21 -28.60
N ALA A 196 -19.58 -43.93 -27.64
CA ALA A 196 -19.62 -43.50 -26.26
C ALA A 196 -18.24 -43.62 -25.58
N GLU A 197 -17.48 -44.67 -25.85
CA GLU A 197 -16.11 -44.84 -25.37
C GLU A 197 -15.18 -43.76 -25.93
N ASP A 198 -15.25 -43.48 -27.23
CA ASP A 198 -14.47 -42.40 -27.87
C ASP A 198 -14.81 -41.04 -27.26
N ALA A 199 -16.10 -40.73 -27.06
CA ALA A 199 -16.52 -39.47 -26.44
C ALA A 199 -16.05 -39.33 -24.97
N LEU A 200 -15.96 -40.45 -24.23
CA LEU A 200 -15.40 -40.46 -22.88
C LEU A 200 -13.89 -40.24 -22.91
N ALA A 201 -13.18 -40.89 -23.84
CA ALA A 201 -11.74 -40.71 -24.02
C ALA A 201 -11.39 -39.26 -24.40
N ASP A 202 -12.13 -38.65 -25.33
CA ASP A 202 -11.95 -37.25 -25.72
C ASP A 202 -12.21 -36.29 -24.56
N ARG A 203 -13.26 -36.54 -23.77
CA ARG A 203 -13.56 -35.74 -22.58
C ARG A 203 -12.41 -35.83 -21.57
N ASP A 204 -11.90 -37.03 -21.32
CA ASP A 204 -10.85 -37.26 -20.33
C ASP A 204 -9.52 -36.64 -20.81
N ALA A 205 -9.21 -36.70 -22.12
CA ALA A 205 -8.08 -36.00 -22.72
C ALA A 205 -8.20 -34.47 -22.55
N HIS A 206 -9.37 -33.89 -22.85
CA HIS A 206 -9.60 -32.46 -22.65
C HIS A 206 -9.53 -32.04 -21.17
N GLN A 207 -9.93 -32.90 -20.24
CA GLN A 207 -9.78 -32.65 -18.81
C GLN A 207 -8.31 -32.67 -18.39
N ALA A 208 -7.51 -33.59 -18.93
CA ALA A 208 -6.07 -33.64 -18.68
C ALA A 208 -5.36 -32.39 -19.23
N ASP A 209 -5.65 -32.00 -20.47
CA ASP A 209 -5.10 -30.78 -21.10
C ASP A 209 -5.49 -29.52 -20.30
N ALA A 210 -6.74 -29.44 -19.83
CA ALA A 210 -7.21 -28.32 -19.04
C ALA A 210 -6.53 -28.24 -17.67
N GLU A 211 -6.24 -29.38 -17.03
CA GLU A 211 -5.52 -29.41 -15.75
C GLU A 211 -4.04 -29.05 -15.94
N GLU A 212 -3.38 -29.56 -16.99
CA GLU A 212 -2.02 -29.17 -17.33
C GLU A 212 -1.92 -27.66 -17.59
N ALA A 213 -2.86 -27.10 -18.36
CA ALA A 213 -2.92 -25.65 -18.61
C ALA A 213 -3.14 -24.84 -17.32
N ARG A 214 -3.92 -25.34 -16.35
CA ARG A 214 -4.11 -24.69 -15.05
C ARG A 214 -2.85 -24.71 -14.20
N ILE A 215 -2.15 -25.85 -14.15
CA ILE A 215 -0.88 -25.99 -13.44
C ILE A 215 0.16 -25.03 -14.03
N GLU A 216 0.25 -24.96 -15.35
CA GLU A 216 1.17 -24.06 -16.05
C GLU A 216 0.84 -22.59 -15.80
N LEU A 217 -0.44 -22.22 -15.85
CA LEU A 217 -0.88 -20.85 -15.52
C LEU A 217 -0.52 -20.48 -14.08
N GLU A 218 -0.72 -21.38 -13.12
CA GLU A 218 -0.37 -21.15 -11.72
C GLU A 218 1.13 -21.02 -11.53
N ARG A 219 1.93 -21.84 -12.23
CA ARG A 219 3.40 -21.71 -12.26
C ARG A 219 3.83 -20.34 -12.77
N VAL A 220 3.30 -19.91 -13.93
CA VAL A 220 3.61 -18.60 -14.51
C VAL A 220 3.16 -17.46 -13.60
N ARG A 221 2.02 -17.57 -12.94
CA ARG A 221 1.53 -16.58 -11.95
C ARG A 221 2.46 -16.49 -10.75
N SER A 222 2.86 -17.63 -10.18
CA SER A 222 3.79 -17.69 -9.04
C SER A 222 5.14 -17.07 -9.41
N GLU A 223 5.72 -17.45 -10.55
CA GLU A 223 6.99 -16.89 -11.04
C GLU A 223 6.90 -15.39 -11.31
N SER A 224 5.79 -14.94 -11.88
CA SER A 224 5.56 -13.51 -12.14
C SER A 224 5.42 -12.72 -10.82
N ALA A 225 4.70 -13.25 -9.85
CA ALA A 225 4.55 -12.65 -8.53
C ALA A 225 5.89 -12.59 -7.77
N GLU A 226 6.76 -13.60 -7.91
CA GLU A 226 8.12 -13.58 -7.37
C GLU A 226 8.99 -12.53 -8.06
N ARG A 227 8.94 -12.43 -9.40
CA ARG A 227 9.68 -11.41 -10.16
C ARG A 227 9.23 -10.00 -9.79
N ILE A 228 7.93 -9.76 -9.65
CA ILE A 228 7.39 -8.47 -9.23
C ILE A 228 7.90 -8.12 -7.83
N ARG A 229 7.79 -9.04 -6.86
CA ARG A 229 8.32 -8.83 -5.50
C ARG A 229 9.83 -8.55 -5.49
N ALA A 230 10.61 -9.22 -6.33
CA ALA A 230 12.04 -9.00 -6.45
C ALA A 230 12.37 -7.60 -6.99
N VAL A 231 11.67 -7.15 -8.04
CA VAL A 231 11.83 -5.81 -8.62
C VAL A 231 11.38 -4.72 -7.63
N GLU A 232 10.27 -4.93 -6.94
CA GLU A 232 9.80 -4.03 -5.88
C GLU A 232 10.81 -3.94 -4.74
N ALA A 233 11.35 -5.06 -4.25
CA ALA A 233 12.37 -5.05 -3.21
C ALA A 233 13.67 -4.35 -3.67
N GLN A 234 14.10 -4.58 -4.91
CA GLN A 234 15.27 -3.92 -5.48
C GLN A 234 15.06 -2.40 -5.59
N SER A 235 13.93 -1.97 -6.17
CA SER A 235 13.63 -0.53 -6.31
C SER A 235 13.51 0.17 -4.96
N GLN A 236 12.90 -0.47 -3.96
CA GLN A 236 12.85 0.06 -2.59
C GLN A 236 14.26 0.20 -1.99
N ALA A 237 15.14 -0.78 -2.21
CA ALA A 237 16.53 -0.71 -1.76
C ALA A 237 17.31 0.42 -2.45
N GLU A 238 17.12 0.62 -3.75
CA GLU A 238 17.71 1.71 -4.53
C GLU A 238 17.22 3.08 -4.05
N ILE A 239 15.91 3.26 -3.83
CA ILE A 239 15.33 4.49 -3.27
C ILE A 239 15.86 4.78 -1.87
N ALA A 240 15.96 3.75 -1.02
CA ALA A 240 16.51 3.88 0.32
C ALA A 240 18.00 4.27 0.29
N ALA A 241 18.78 3.72 -0.64
CA ALA A 241 20.17 4.08 -0.84
C ALA A 241 20.32 5.52 -1.35
N ALA A 242 19.53 5.92 -2.34
CA ALA A 242 19.53 7.28 -2.87
C ALA A 242 19.13 8.32 -1.80
N THR A 243 18.12 8.01 -0.98
CA THR A 243 17.70 8.86 0.14
C THR A 243 18.81 9.05 1.17
N ARG A 244 19.54 7.97 1.52
CA ARG A 244 20.69 8.07 2.43
C ARG A 244 21.83 8.92 1.86
N ALA A 245 22.17 8.70 0.59
CA ALA A 245 23.21 9.48 -0.09
C ALA A 245 22.86 10.97 -0.18
N ALA A 246 21.57 11.29 -0.42
CA ALA A 246 21.10 12.68 -0.43
C ALA A 246 21.20 13.34 0.96
N ALA A 247 20.85 12.63 2.03
CA ALA A 247 20.98 13.12 3.40
C ALA A 247 22.44 13.34 3.82
N GLU A 248 23.35 12.45 3.41
CA GLU A 248 24.79 12.60 3.62
C GLU A 248 25.34 13.82 2.88
N ALA A 249 24.98 14.00 1.60
CA ALA A 249 25.39 15.15 0.81
C ALA A 249 24.86 16.49 1.37
N GLU A 250 23.68 16.49 1.97
CA GLU A 250 23.14 17.66 2.68
C GLU A 250 23.95 17.97 3.94
N GLY A 251 24.30 16.95 4.74
CA GLY A 251 25.15 17.11 5.92
C GLY A 251 26.56 17.64 5.57
N ASP A 252 27.14 17.16 4.48
CA ASP A 252 28.44 17.63 3.96
C ASP A 252 28.34 19.09 3.50
N ARG A 253 27.25 19.45 2.80
CA ARG A 253 27.00 20.83 2.34
C ARG A 253 26.89 21.79 3.54
N ASP A 254 26.15 21.42 4.56
CA ASP A 254 25.97 22.26 5.76
C ASP A 254 27.29 22.44 6.51
N THR A 255 28.07 21.36 6.66
CA THR A 255 29.44 21.40 7.21
C THR A 255 30.34 22.34 6.41
N ALA A 256 30.28 22.30 5.07
CA ALA A 256 31.04 23.18 4.20
C ALA A 256 30.62 24.66 4.33
N ILE A 257 29.31 24.94 4.46
CA ILE A 257 28.78 26.29 4.69
C ILE A 257 29.29 26.85 6.02
N GLU A 258 29.26 26.05 7.10
CA GLU A 258 29.78 26.46 8.40
C GLU A 258 31.29 26.70 8.38
N ALA A 259 32.05 25.83 7.71
CA ALA A 259 33.49 26.01 7.53
C ALA A 259 33.80 27.32 6.78
N ARG A 260 33.04 27.63 5.73
CA ARG A 260 33.17 28.89 4.98
C ARG A 260 32.86 30.10 5.87
N ARG A 261 31.74 30.08 6.62
CA ARG A 261 31.39 31.17 7.55
C ARG A 261 32.47 31.41 8.61
N ARG A 262 33.06 30.34 9.16
CA ARG A 262 34.17 30.43 10.10
C ARG A 262 35.41 31.06 9.45
N ALA A 263 35.73 30.68 8.21
CA ALA A 263 36.85 31.26 7.47
C ALA A 263 36.62 32.75 7.14
N GLU A 264 35.42 33.13 6.69
CA GLU A 264 35.04 34.53 6.43
C GLU A 264 35.13 35.38 7.70
N SER A 265 34.59 34.89 8.82
CA SER A 265 34.69 35.56 10.13
C SER A 265 36.15 35.70 10.59
N GLY A 266 36.97 34.65 10.42
CA GLY A 266 38.39 34.69 10.73
C GLY A 266 39.16 35.71 9.89
N LEU A 267 38.84 35.82 8.60
CA LEU A 267 39.43 36.81 7.70
C LEU A 267 39.05 38.23 8.12
N ALA A 268 37.77 38.50 8.39
CA ALA A 268 37.30 39.80 8.85
C ALA A 268 37.95 40.22 10.18
N ALA A 269 38.11 39.28 11.12
CA ALA A 269 38.81 39.53 12.38
C ALA A 269 40.30 39.85 12.16
N ALA A 270 40.97 39.16 11.23
CA ALA A 270 42.36 39.43 10.89
C ALA A 270 42.55 40.79 10.20
N GLU A 271 41.63 41.16 9.30
CA GLU A 271 41.61 42.47 8.65
C GLU A 271 41.40 43.61 9.65
N GLN A 272 40.44 43.45 10.58
CA GLN A 272 40.20 44.42 11.64
C GLN A 272 41.44 44.56 12.54
N ALA A 273 42.03 43.46 12.99
CA ALA A 273 43.24 43.49 13.80
C ALA A 273 44.42 44.17 13.06
N ALA A 274 44.53 43.97 11.75
CA ALA A 274 45.54 44.65 10.94
C ALA A 274 45.27 46.16 10.79
N ALA A 275 44.01 46.57 10.68
CA ALA A 275 43.62 47.98 10.65
C ALA A 275 43.88 48.68 11.99
N ASP A 276 43.54 48.02 13.09
CA ASP A 276 43.80 48.52 14.46
C ASP A 276 45.31 48.66 14.70
N ALA A 277 46.11 47.66 14.30
CA ALA A 277 47.56 47.70 14.42
C ALA A 277 48.20 48.84 13.59
N ARG A 278 47.67 49.13 12.39
CA ARG A 278 48.12 50.27 11.58
C ARG A 278 47.79 51.60 12.25
N THR A 279 46.57 51.75 12.75
CA THR A 279 46.12 52.95 13.46
C THR A 279 46.98 53.22 14.69
N GLU A 280 47.26 52.18 15.48
CA GLU A 280 48.13 52.26 16.65
C GLU A 280 49.57 52.61 16.27
N ALA A 281 50.11 52.00 15.21
CA ALA A 281 51.44 52.34 14.72
C ALA A 281 51.55 53.80 14.25
N ASP A 282 50.52 54.34 13.60
CA ASP A 282 50.49 55.74 13.17
C ASP A 282 50.35 56.70 14.36
N ARG A 283 49.56 56.35 15.37
CA ARG A 283 49.48 57.09 16.65
C ARG A 283 50.85 57.18 17.31
N LEU A 284 51.53 56.04 17.50
CA LEU A 284 52.87 55.99 18.12
C LEU A 284 53.92 56.77 17.31
N ARG A 285 53.86 56.74 15.98
CA ARG A 285 54.74 57.57 15.13
C ARG A 285 54.47 59.06 15.32
N GLY A 286 53.22 59.46 15.48
CA GLY A 286 52.81 60.82 15.82
C GLY A 286 53.42 61.27 17.15
N GLU A 287 53.21 60.49 18.21
CA GLU A 287 53.75 60.77 19.56
C GLU A 287 55.28 60.86 19.56
N ILE A 288 55.97 59.95 18.87
CA ILE A 288 57.44 60.00 18.74
C ILE A 288 57.89 61.28 18.04
N ARG A 289 57.15 61.75 17.03
CA ARG A 289 57.49 63.01 16.33
C ARG A 289 57.30 64.20 17.26
N GLU A 290 56.19 64.26 17.98
CA GLU A 290 55.88 65.32 18.94
C GLU A 290 56.94 65.39 20.05
N ILE A 291 57.27 64.24 20.67
CA ILE A 291 58.32 64.16 21.71
C ILE A 291 59.66 64.65 21.15
N ARG A 292 60.00 64.31 19.90
CA ARG A 292 61.24 64.78 19.26
C ARG A 292 61.24 66.28 19.00
N GLU A 293 60.09 66.87 18.66
CA GLU A 293 59.94 68.32 18.46
C GLU A 293 60.02 69.05 19.81
N GLN A 294 59.32 68.57 20.83
CA GLN A 294 59.41 69.08 22.21
C GLN A 294 60.85 69.04 22.72
N ALA A 295 61.52 67.90 22.63
CA ALA A 295 62.92 67.76 23.06
C ALA A 295 63.88 68.68 22.28
N ARG A 296 63.60 68.98 21.01
CA ARG A 296 64.39 69.95 20.23
C ARG A 296 64.17 71.37 20.73
N ALA A 297 62.92 71.76 20.97
CA ALA A 297 62.55 73.08 21.49
C ALA A 297 63.12 73.30 22.90
N GLU A 298 62.99 72.33 23.80
CA GLU A 298 63.60 72.38 25.14
C GLU A 298 65.11 72.53 25.07
N ARG A 299 65.79 71.79 24.18
CA ARG A 299 67.24 71.89 23.99
C ARG A 299 67.65 73.27 23.46
N GLU A 300 66.87 73.86 22.56
CA GLU A 300 67.11 75.21 22.03
C GLU A 300 66.91 76.27 23.12
N GLN A 301 65.85 76.14 23.92
CA GLN A 301 65.60 76.99 25.08
C GLN A 301 66.73 76.90 26.12
N LEU A 302 67.16 75.68 26.48
CA LEU A 302 68.27 75.48 27.41
C LEU A 302 69.59 76.07 26.87
N ARG A 303 69.84 75.99 25.56
CA ARG A 303 71.01 76.64 24.94
C ARG A 303 70.93 78.16 25.04
N ALA A 304 69.77 78.75 24.72
CA ALA A 304 69.56 80.19 24.85
C ALA A 304 69.76 80.66 26.29
N GLN A 305 69.23 79.94 27.28
CA GLN A 305 69.45 80.24 28.71
C GLN A 305 70.92 80.16 29.10
N VAL A 306 71.66 79.16 28.61
CA VAL A 306 73.10 79.04 28.87
C VAL A 306 73.88 80.22 28.25
N ASP A 307 73.53 80.63 27.03
CA ASP A 307 74.18 81.74 26.35
C ASP A 307 73.84 83.10 26.99
N GLU A 308 72.61 83.26 27.49
CA GLU A 308 72.19 84.40 28.31
C GLU A 308 73.01 84.46 29.60
N ILE A 309 73.05 83.38 30.38
CA ILE A 309 73.85 83.29 31.62
C ILE A 309 75.34 83.59 31.33
N ARG A 310 75.90 83.09 30.22
CA ARG A 310 77.28 83.40 29.83
C ARG A 310 77.48 84.88 29.51
N THR A 311 76.52 85.50 28.83
CA THR A 311 76.57 86.92 28.48
C THR A 311 76.45 87.79 29.72
N GLU A 312 75.48 87.51 30.60
CA GLU A 312 75.27 88.20 31.87
C GLU A 312 76.48 88.05 32.81
N SER A 313 77.00 86.83 32.96
CA SER A 313 78.19 86.58 33.79
C SER A 313 79.43 87.24 33.21
N GLY A 314 79.59 87.29 31.89
CA GLY A 314 80.65 88.03 31.21
C GLY A 314 80.54 89.53 31.43
N ALA A 315 79.34 90.10 31.27
CA ALA A 315 79.08 91.53 31.51
C ALA A 315 79.32 91.90 32.98
N ARG A 316 78.86 91.05 33.92
CA ARG A 316 79.11 91.23 35.35
C ARG A 316 80.59 91.15 35.69
N ALA A 317 81.31 90.19 35.12
CA ALA A 317 82.76 90.08 35.33
C ALA A 317 83.52 91.29 34.76
N GLU A 318 83.07 91.89 33.66
CA GLU A 318 83.68 93.12 33.13
C GLU A 318 83.35 94.33 34.01
N ALA A 319 82.10 94.47 34.46
CA ALA A 319 81.71 95.51 35.42
C ALA A 319 82.51 95.41 36.73
N ASP A 320 82.66 94.20 37.28
CA ASP A 320 83.48 93.96 38.48
C ASP A 320 84.95 94.34 38.24
N ARG A 321 85.51 94.09 37.05
CA ARG A 321 86.89 94.51 36.70
C ARG A 321 87.02 96.02 36.58
N GLU A 322 86.03 96.70 35.99
CA GLU A 322 85.99 98.16 35.90
C GLU A 322 85.87 98.79 37.29
N GLU A 323 85.01 98.27 38.16
CA GLU A 323 84.90 98.69 39.55
C GLU A 323 86.22 98.49 40.30
N ILE A 324 86.86 97.32 40.18
CA ILE A 324 88.19 97.08 40.76
C ILE A 324 89.24 98.06 40.22
N ARG A 325 89.19 98.41 38.93
CA ARG A 325 90.09 99.39 38.32
C ARG A 325 89.85 100.79 38.91
N ALA A 326 88.60 101.22 38.99
CA ALA A 326 88.21 102.50 39.59
C ALA A 326 88.65 102.58 41.06
N LEU A 327 88.35 101.54 41.86
CA LEU A 327 88.78 101.46 43.27
C LEU A 327 90.31 101.50 43.42
N ARG A 328 91.06 100.91 42.48
CA ARG A 328 92.53 100.99 42.46
C ARG A 328 93.04 102.40 42.14
N GLU A 329 92.38 103.10 41.23
CA GLU A 329 92.69 104.50 40.90
C GLU A 329 92.36 105.43 42.06
N GLU A 330 91.18 105.31 42.67
CA GLU A 330 90.78 106.04 43.88
C GLU A 330 91.77 105.81 45.02
N LEU A 331 92.17 104.55 45.27
CA LEU A 331 93.18 104.22 46.27
C LEU A 331 94.54 104.84 45.94
N ALA A 332 94.93 104.89 44.66
CA ALA A 332 96.18 105.53 44.24
C ALA A 332 96.14 107.04 44.44
N THR A 333 95.02 107.70 44.12
CA THR A 333 94.77 109.13 44.35
C THR A 333 94.80 109.46 45.83
N SER A 334 94.03 108.74 46.66
CA SER A 334 94.02 108.93 48.11
C SER A 334 95.42 108.73 48.73
N ARG A 335 96.21 107.77 48.22
CA ARG A 335 97.62 107.60 48.63
C ARG A 335 98.54 108.72 48.16
N ALA A 336 98.24 109.38 47.04
CA ALA A 336 98.98 110.54 46.56
C ALA A 336 98.64 111.79 47.38
N GLU A 337 97.35 112.03 47.64
CA GLU A 337 96.86 113.09 48.54
C GLU A 337 97.45 112.93 49.94
N ALA A 338 97.35 111.74 50.56
CA ALA A 338 97.96 111.49 51.87
C ALA A 338 99.50 111.59 51.88
N ARG A 339 100.17 111.50 50.72
CA ARG A 339 101.61 111.82 50.61
C ARG A 339 101.82 113.33 50.53
N ALA A 340 101.07 114.02 49.70
CA ALA A 340 101.08 115.47 49.58
C ALA A 340 100.76 116.15 50.91
N ASP A 341 99.73 115.72 51.64
CA ASP A 341 99.37 116.23 52.96
C ASP A 341 100.49 116.01 53.98
N ARG A 342 101.15 114.85 53.95
CA ARG A 342 102.31 114.59 54.82
C ARG A 342 103.50 115.46 54.45
N GLU A 343 103.75 115.70 53.17
CA GLU A 343 104.80 116.60 52.69
C GLU A 343 104.49 118.06 53.05
N ALA A 344 103.24 118.50 52.91
CA ALA A 344 102.75 119.81 53.33
C ALA A 344 102.88 119.99 54.84
N LEU A 345 102.38 119.05 55.66
CA LEU A 345 102.55 119.08 57.12
C LEU A 345 104.03 119.10 57.53
N ARG A 346 104.91 118.39 56.82
CA ARG A 346 106.36 118.46 57.07
C ARG A 346 106.93 119.83 56.70
N ALA A 347 106.53 120.40 55.56
CA ALA A 347 106.95 121.73 55.15
C ALA A 347 106.46 122.80 56.13
N ASP A 348 105.20 122.71 56.56
CA ASP A 348 104.60 123.57 57.58
C ASP A 348 105.30 123.42 58.92
N HIS A 349 105.58 122.20 59.38
CA HIS A 349 106.38 121.98 60.60
C HIS A 349 107.80 122.53 60.48
N VAL A 350 108.45 122.39 59.32
CA VAL A 350 109.79 122.99 59.10
C VAL A 350 109.69 124.52 59.12
N ALA A 351 108.66 125.10 58.51
CA ALA A 351 108.41 126.54 58.55
C ALA A 351 108.05 127.02 59.97
N GLU A 352 107.27 126.26 60.72
CA GLU A 352 106.95 126.51 62.13
C GLU A 352 108.23 126.49 62.99
N ILE A 353 109.06 125.47 62.82
CA ILE A 353 110.36 125.35 63.50
C ILE A 353 111.25 126.55 63.13
N ALA A 354 111.32 126.93 61.85
CA ALA A 354 112.09 128.10 61.42
C ALA A 354 111.56 129.40 62.04
N ARG A 355 110.23 129.60 62.09
CA ARG A 355 109.60 130.75 62.77
C ARG A 355 109.90 130.77 64.26
N ILE A 356 109.83 129.62 64.92
CA ILE A 356 110.15 129.47 66.34
C ILE A 356 111.64 129.73 66.58
N GLN A 357 112.53 129.24 65.71
CA GLN A 357 113.97 129.49 65.75
C GLN A 357 114.27 130.96 65.56
N ASP A 358 113.72 131.62 64.54
CA ASP A 358 113.86 133.07 64.32
C ASP A 358 113.33 133.88 65.51
N ALA A 359 112.20 133.48 66.09
CA ALA A 359 111.64 134.12 67.29
C ALA A 359 112.56 133.93 68.50
N HIS A 360 113.14 132.73 68.69
CA HIS A 360 114.11 132.46 69.75
C HIS A 360 115.43 133.19 69.52
N ASP A 361 115.94 133.25 68.29
CA ASP A 361 117.14 133.99 67.94
C ASP A 361 116.94 135.49 68.14
N THR A 362 115.75 135.99 67.81
CA THR A 362 115.32 137.36 68.11
C THR A 362 115.25 137.59 69.62
N GLN A 363 114.68 136.67 70.39
CA GLN A 363 114.66 136.73 71.86
C GLN A 363 116.08 136.66 72.45
N ILE A 364 116.97 135.81 71.93
CA ILE A 364 118.37 135.70 72.35
C ILE A 364 119.12 136.99 72.02
N ALA A 365 118.92 137.56 70.83
CA ALA A 365 119.49 138.85 70.44
C ALA A 365 118.97 139.97 71.34
N THR A 366 117.68 139.96 71.68
CA THR A 366 117.05 140.92 72.59
C THR A 366 117.60 140.76 74.02
N LEU A 367 117.71 139.54 74.52
CA LEU A 367 118.29 139.23 75.83
C LEU A 367 119.78 139.59 75.88
N ARG A 368 120.56 139.31 74.82
CA ARG A 368 121.97 139.73 74.71
C ARG A 368 122.09 141.25 74.69
N ALA A 369 121.26 141.95 73.92
CA ALA A 369 121.24 143.41 73.91
C ALA A 369 120.86 143.98 75.28
N ALA A 370 119.89 143.38 75.98
CA ALA A 370 119.53 143.74 77.35
C ALA A 370 120.68 143.47 78.34
N LEU A 371 121.42 142.37 78.17
CA LEU A 371 122.57 142.00 79.01
C LEU A 371 123.78 142.92 78.75
N ASP A 372 124.03 143.31 77.50
CA ASP A 372 125.05 144.32 77.15
C ASP A 372 124.67 145.71 77.65
N THR A 373 123.38 146.06 77.63
CA THR A 373 122.88 147.30 78.23
C THR A 373 123.05 147.27 79.75
N ALA A 374 122.69 146.15 80.39
CA ALA A 374 122.91 145.96 81.82
C ALA A 374 124.39 146.02 82.21
N ARG A 375 125.28 145.45 81.38
CA ARG A 375 126.74 145.54 81.57
C ARG A 375 127.25 146.98 81.45
N ARG A 376 126.79 147.74 80.45
CA ARG A 376 127.15 149.16 80.32
C ARG A 376 126.66 149.98 81.51
N THR A 377 125.46 149.72 82.01
CA THR A 377 124.95 150.40 83.22
C THR A 377 125.71 150.03 84.48
N THR A 378 126.27 148.81 84.59
CA THR A 378 127.14 148.44 85.73
C THR A 378 128.56 149.00 85.62
N ASP A 379 129.04 149.31 84.41
CA ASP A 379 130.38 149.90 84.20
C ASP A 379 130.37 151.44 84.37
N GLU A 380 129.22 152.10 84.26
CA GLU A 380 129.09 153.57 84.41
C GLU A 380 128.88 154.05 85.85
N GLU A 381 128.55 153.18 86.81
CA GLU A 381 128.42 153.55 88.25
C GLU A 381 129.73 153.31 89.06
N GLY A 382 130.84 153.02 88.37
CA GLY A 382 132.13 152.66 88.97
C GLY A 382 133.23 153.74 88.94
N ASN A 383 132.94 155.01 88.61
CA ASN A 383 133.95 156.08 88.64
C ASN A 383 133.39 157.45 89.07
#